data_AF-A0A2J2H7P5-F1
#
_entry.id   AF-A0A2J2H7P5-F1
#
_cell.length_a   1.000
_cell.length_b   1.000
_cell.length_c   1.000
_cell.angle_alpha   90.00
_cell.angle_beta   90.00
_cell.angle_gamma   90.00
#
_symmetry.space_group_name_H-M   'P 1'
#
loop_
_entity.id
_entity.type
_entity.pdbx_description
1 polymer ?
#
loop_
_entity_poly.entity_id
_entity_poly.type
_entity_poly.pdbx_seq_one_letter_code
_entity_poly.pdbx_strand_id
1 'polypeptide(L)'
;MGLELVNVAMTCRKLADPPPDVPSEELGKAVKYYHLRQRVIAMVFKTGKVKVFSRNYPPPDLGYYGDCRVDIMVARGEMRAVPEEELRRRLSEAGFGDFKFVTNALMARRGGTSVRVAIPRRSFGKYKVMIFTKDLETAKQIHDLLQKL
;
A
#
# COMPACT_ATOMS: atom_id res chain seq x y z
N MET A 1 10.75 5.73 -14.66
CA MET A 1 10.18 5.91 -13.32
C MET A 1 9.90 4.52 -12.78
N GLY A 2 10.47 4.17 -11.63
CA GLY A 2 10.37 2.84 -11.05
C GLY A 2 9.19 2.71 -10.08
N LEU A 3 9.01 1.51 -9.54
CA LEU A 3 8.07 1.23 -8.46
C LEU A 3 8.52 1.89 -7.16
N GLU A 4 7.61 2.58 -6.48
CA GLU A 4 7.84 3.25 -5.20
C GLU A 4 6.90 2.70 -4.14
N LEU A 5 7.42 2.30 -2.98
CA LEU A 5 6.57 1.93 -1.84
C LEU A 5 5.98 3.20 -1.21
N VAL A 6 4.66 3.34 -1.25
CA VAL A 6 3.95 4.49 -0.69
C VAL A 6 3.62 4.27 0.78
N ASN A 7 3.24 3.05 1.13
CA ASN A 7 2.90 2.69 2.50
C ASN A 7 2.96 1.17 2.70
N VAL A 8 3.48 0.72 3.82
CA VAL A 8 3.22 -0.59 4.38
C VAL A 8 2.44 -0.40 5.67
N ALA A 9 1.35 -1.15 5.80
CA ALA A 9 0.57 -1.25 7.03
C ALA A 9 0.75 -2.65 7.62
N MET A 10 1.15 -2.71 8.87
CA MET A 10 1.36 -3.95 9.61
C MET A 10 0.49 -3.96 10.88
N THR A 11 0.06 -5.15 11.26
CA THR A 11 -0.46 -5.42 12.60
C THR A 11 0.67 -5.98 13.44
N CYS A 12 0.98 -5.33 14.56
CA CYS A 12 1.95 -5.79 15.54
C CYS A 12 1.28 -5.96 16.91
N ARG A 13 2.00 -6.58 17.84
CA ARG A 13 1.72 -6.54 19.27
C ARG A 13 2.53 -5.42 19.93
N LYS A 14 1.93 -4.77 20.91
CA LYS A 14 2.64 -3.85 21.81
C LYS A 14 3.51 -4.67 22.76
N LEU A 15 4.83 -4.45 22.73
CA LEU A 15 5.78 -5.06 23.67
C LEU A 15 6.03 -4.16 24.88
N ALA A 16 6.08 -2.85 24.64
CA ALA A 16 6.26 -1.83 25.65
C ALA A 16 5.52 -0.54 25.27
N ASP A 17 5.41 0.39 26.20
CA ASP A 17 4.94 1.74 25.92
C ASP A 17 6.01 2.54 25.15
N PRO A 18 5.63 3.31 24.10
CA PRO A 18 6.53 4.27 23.51
C PRO A 18 7.02 5.29 24.55
N PRO A 19 8.22 5.85 24.38
CA PRO A 19 8.73 6.91 25.24
C PRO A 19 7.73 8.09 25.37
N PRO A 20 7.64 8.73 26.55
CA PRO A 20 6.63 9.77 26.82
C PRO A 20 6.83 11.04 25.98
N ASP A 21 8.01 11.24 25.41
CA ASP A 21 8.35 12.37 24.53
C ASP A 21 7.91 12.16 23.07
N VAL A 22 7.43 10.97 22.70
CA VAL A 22 6.90 10.73 21.36
C VAL A 22 5.58 11.50 21.18
N PRO A 23 5.47 12.38 20.17
CA PRO A 23 4.23 13.10 19.92
C PRO A 23 3.07 12.12 19.68
N SER A 24 1.95 12.36 20.37
CA SER A 24 0.79 11.47 20.32
C SER A 24 -0.54 12.21 20.27
N GLU A 25 -1.55 11.53 19.74
CA GLU A 25 -2.93 11.98 19.66
C GLU A 25 -3.85 10.88 20.20
N GLU A 26 -4.69 11.22 21.18
CA GLU A 26 -5.73 10.30 21.65
C GLU A 26 -6.87 10.22 20.64
N LEU A 27 -7.18 8.99 20.23
CA LEU A 27 -8.34 8.64 19.44
C LEU A 27 -9.25 7.80 20.35
N GLY A 28 -10.58 7.92 20.24
CA GLY A 28 -11.49 7.33 21.25
C GLY A 28 -11.23 5.85 21.63
N LYS A 29 -10.66 5.03 20.74
CA LYS A 29 -10.28 3.62 20.99
C LYS A 29 -8.78 3.31 20.84
N ALA A 30 -7.93 4.30 20.55
CA ALA A 30 -6.50 4.09 20.28
C ALA A 30 -5.67 5.35 20.59
N VAL A 31 -4.39 5.19 20.86
CA VAL A 31 -3.44 6.32 20.87
C VAL A 31 -2.60 6.25 19.61
N LYS A 32 -2.52 7.35 18.88
CA LYS A 32 -1.73 7.46 17.65
C LYS A 32 -0.41 8.16 17.97
N TYR A 33 0.70 7.48 17.75
CA TYR A 33 2.05 7.96 17.96
C TYR A 33 2.72 8.32 16.63
N TYR A 34 3.48 9.42 16.65
CA TYR A 34 4.18 9.96 15.49
C TYR A 34 5.70 9.84 15.70
N HIS A 35 6.31 8.78 15.18
CA HIS A 35 7.77 8.58 15.22
C HIS A 35 8.41 9.31 14.03
N LEU A 36 8.49 10.64 14.15
CA LEU A 36 8.85 11.54 13.05
C LEU A 36 10.24 11.25 12.46
N ARG A 37 11.22 10.92 13.30
CA ARG A 37 12.60 10.61 12.86
C ARG A 37 12.63 9.35 11.97
N GLN A 38 11.90 8.31 12.36
CA GLN A 38 11.82 7.04 11.65
C GLN A 38 10.77 7.03 10.54
N ARG A 39 9.97 8.09 10.43
CA ARG A 39 8.84 8.21 9.49
C ARG A 39 7.83 7.07 9.66
N VAL A 40 7.54 6.74 10.92
CA VAL A 40 6.55 5.71 11.30
C VAL A 40 5.39 6.36 12.04
N ILE A 41 4.18 5.93 11.71
CA ILE A 41 2.98 6.23 12.49
C ILE A 41 2.49 4.92 13.09
N ALA A 42 2.23 4.91 14.39
CA ALA A 42 1.70 3.74 15.07
C ALA A 42 0.39 4.07 15.78
N MET A 43 -0.62 3.23 15.60
CA MET A 43 -1.87 3.34 16.35
C MET A 43 -1.96 2.17 17.32
N VAL A 44 -1.84 2.46 18.61
CA VAL A 44 -1.93 1.48 19.69
C VAL A 44 -3.37 1.45 20.18
N PHE A 45 -4.06 0.34 19.94
CA PHE A 45 -5.44 0.15 20.38
C PHE A 45 -5.46 -0.30 21.85
N LYS A 46 -6.55 0.01 22.57
CA LYS A 46 -6.76 -0.43 23.96
C LYS A 46 -6.65 -1.96 24.15
N THR A 47 -6.81 -2.73 23.08
CA THR A 47 -6.66 -4.20 23.07
C THR A 47 -5.21 -4.70 23.06
N GLY A 48 -4.22 -3.80 23.00
CA GLY A 48 -2.79 -4.15 22.85
C GLY A 48 -2.37 -4.42 21.39
N LYS A 49 -3.31 -4.41 20.44
CA LYS A 49 -3.03 -4.48 19.00
C LYS A 49 -2.45 -3.15 18.53
N VAL A 50 -1.44 -3.19 17.66
CA VAL A 50 -0.82 -2.00 17.08
C VAL A 50 -0.94 -2.03 15.56
N LYS A 51 -1.37 -0.93 14.96
CA LYS A 51 -1.25 -0.72 13.50
C LYS A 51 -0.05 0.18 13.23
N VAL A 52 0.95 -0.35 12.53
CA VAL A 52 2.16 0.39 12.16
C VAL A 52 2.08 0.75 10.68
N PHE A 53 2.32 2.02 10.35
CA PHE A 53 2.34 2.56 9.01
C PHE A 53 3.72 3.15 8.72
N SER A 54 4.35 2.76 7.60
CA SER A 54 5.67 3.27 7.20
C SER A 54 5.77 3.36 5.68
N ARG A 55 6.67 4.21 5.18
CA ARG A 55 7.06 4.21 3.76
C ARG A 55 8.20 3.25 3.44
N ASN A 56 8.82 2.66 4.47
CA ASN A 56 9.92 1.72 4.33
C ASN A 56 9.45 0.29 4.62
N TYR A 57 9.99 -0.68 3.90
CA TYR A 57 9.80 -2.10 4.20
C TYR A 57 11.15 -2.83 4.21
N PRO A 58 11.49 -3.53 5.31
CA PRO A 58 10.78 -3.53 6.59
C PRO A 58 10.75 -2.13 7.23
N PRO A 59 9.74 -1.78 8.04
CA PRO A 59 9.79 -0.57 8.85
C PRO A 59 11.01 -0.58 9.79
N PRO A 60 11.57 0.59 10.15
CA PRO A 60 12.60 0.66 11.17
C PRO A 60 12.14 0.02 12.47
N ASP A 61 13.02 -0.75 13.11
CA ASP A 61 12.74 -1.30 14.43
C ASP A 61 12.73 -0.16 15.47
N LEU A 62 11.65 -0.14 16.24
CA LEU A 62 11.40 0.85 17.29
C LEU A 62 11.60 0.25 18.69
N GLY A 63 11.72 -1.08 18.82
CA GLY A 63 11.95 -1.78 20.09
C GLY A 63 10.71 -2.00 20.97
N TYR A 64 9.58 -1.33 20.70
CA TYR A 64 8.34 -1.46 21.49
C TYR A 64 7.16 -2.10 20.75
N TYR A 65 7.33 -2.48 19.48
CA TYR A 65 6.35 -3.23 18.69
C TYR A 65 6.99 -4.51 18.12
N GLY A 66 6.32 -5.64 18.25
CA GLY A 66 6.82 -6.95 17.82
C GLY A 66 5.74 -7.86 17.26
N ASP A 67 6.11 -9.09 16.88
CA ASP A 67 5.20 -10.08 16.27
C ASP A 67 4.39 -9.50 15.09
N CYS A 68 5.08 -8.71 14.25
CA CYS A 68 4.43 -7.95 13.20
C CYS A 68 4.06 -8.80 11.98
N ARG A 69 2.83 -8.63 11.48
CA ARG A 69 2.34 -9.20 10.24
C ARG A 69 1.92 -8.10 9.27
N VAL A 70 2.36 -8.19 8.02
CA VAL A 70 1.90 -7.29 6.96
C VAL A 70 0.40 -7.50 6.71
N ASP A 71 -0.37 -6.42 6.84
CA ASP A 71 -1.77 -6.43 6.44
C ASP A 71 -1.92 -6.06 4.97
N ILE A 72 -1.19 -5.02 4.55
CA ILE A 72 -1.20 -4.50 3.18
C ILE A 72 0.04 -3.62 2.92
N MET A 73 0.57 -3.72 1.73
CA MET A 73 1.55 -2.85 1.10
C MET A 73 0.87 -2.13 -0.05
N VAL A 74 1.22 -0.86 -0.21
CA VAL A 74 0.74 0.02 -1.25
C VAL A 74 1.95 0.54 -1.99
N ALA A 75 2.11 0.14 -3.24
CA ALA A 75 3.16 0.59 -4.12
C ALA A 75 2.57 1.43 -5.26
N ARG A 76 3.33 2.44 -5.70
CA ARG A 76 2.98 3.34 -6.80
C ARG A 76 3.96 3.11 -7.94
N GLY A 77 3.41 3.00 -9.14
CA GLY A 77 4.18 2.99 -10.37
C GLY A 77 3.48 3.77 -11.47
N GLU A 78 4.00 3.64 -12.67
CA GLU A 78 3.39 4.17 -13.88
C GLU A 78 3.28 3.06 -14.92
N MET A 79 2.41 3.21 -15.92
CA MET A 79 2.42 2.37 -17.11
C MET A 79 2.13 3.22 -18.34
N ARG A 80 2.39 2.69 -19.53
CA ARG A 80 1.99 3.36 -20.77
C ARG A 80 0.47 3.51 -20.81
N ALA A 81 0.00 4.66 -21.27
CA ALA A 81 -1.41 4.85 -21.50
C ALA A 81 -1.89 3.99 -22.68
N VAL A 82 -2.92 3.18 -22.45
CA VAL A 82 -3.60 2.36 -23.46
C VAL A 82 -5.12 2.56 -23.36
N PRO A 83 -5.90 2.24 -24.40
CA PRO A 83 -7.36 2.25 -24.31
C PRO A 83 -7.86 1.34 -23.18
N GLU A 84 -9.00 1.69 -22.57
CA GLU A 84 -9.55 0.95 -21.43
C GLU A 84 -9.81 -0.53 -21.75
N GLU A 85 -10.37 -0.81 -22.93
CA GLU A 85 -10.65 -2.19 -23.38
C GLU A 85 -9.38 -3.03 -23.45
N GLU A 86 -8.31 -2.46 -24.02
CA GLU A 86 -7.01 -3.11 -24.11
C GLU A 86 -6.38 -3.32 -22.73
N LEU A 87 -6.51 -2.34 -21.82
CA LEU A 87 -6.07 -2.49 -20.43
C LEU A 87 -6.79 -3.65 -19.74
N ARG A 88 -8.13 -3.72 -19.88
CA ARG A 88 -8.94 -4.80 -19.29
C ARG A 88 -8.53 -6.16 -19.84
N ARG A 89 -8.37 -6.28 -21.16
CA ARG A 89 -7.94 -7.52 -21.82
C ARG A 89 -6.61 -8.01 -21.26
N ARG A 90 -5.61 -7.13 -21.22
CA ARG A 90 -4.26 -7.48 -20.73
C ARG A 90 -4.21 -7.81 -19.24
N LEU A 91 -4.98 -7.08 -18.43
CA LEU A 91 -5.13 -7.41 -17.01
C LEU A 91 -5.79 -8.78 -16.84
N SER A 92 -6.80 -9.10 -17.66
CA SER A 92 -7.45 -10.41 -17.68
C SER A 92 -6.48 -11.54 -18.06
N GLU A 93 -5.65 -11.33 -19.08
CA GLU A 93 -4.57 -12.27 -19.48
C GLU A 93 -3.55 -12.50 -18.36
N ALA A 94 -3.32 -11.48 -17.54
CA ALA A 94 -2.49 -11.58 -16.34
C ALA A 94 -3.21 -12.18 -15.12
N GLY A 95 -4.45 -12.65 -15.28
CA GLY A 95 -5.26 -13.29 -14.24
C GLY A 95 -5.95 -12.31 -13.29
N PHE A 96 -6.06 -11.03 -13.64
CA PHE A 96 -6.90 -10.08 -12.89
C PHE A 96 -8.34 -10.11 -13.38
N GLY A 97 -9.29 -10.08 -12.45
CA GLY A 97 -10.73 -9.99 -12.69
C GLY A 97 -11.37 -8.92 -11.81
N ASP A 98 -12.68 -9.07 -11.56
CA ASP A 98 -13.49 -8.19 -10.71
C ASP A 98 -13.30 -6.70 -11.03
N PHE A 99 -13.39 -6.38 -12.32
CA PHE A 99 -13.14 -5.03 -12.80
C PHE A 99 -14.20 -4.05 -12.29
N LYS A 100 -13.76 -2.96 -11.66
CA LYS A 100 -14.63 -1.87 -11.22
C LYS A 100 -14.08 -0.54 -11.68
N PHE A 101 -14.89 0.25 -12.37
CA PHE A 101 -14.52 1.61 -12.74
C PHE A 101 -15.05 2.61 -11.69
N VAL A 102 -14.16 3.41 -11.11
CA VAL A 102 -14.53 4.41 -10.09
C VAL A 102 -13.74 5.69 -10.33
N THR A 103 -14.45 6.79 -10.59
CA THR A 103 -13.89 8.15 -10.64
C THR A 103 -12.60 8.24 -11.47
N ASN A 104 -12.68 7.84 -12.74
CA ASN A 104 -11.54 7.82 -13.67
C ASN A 104 -10.41 6.87 -13.26
N ALA A 105 -10.75 5.72 -12.69
CA ALA A 105 -9.78 4.67 -12.42
C ALA A 105 -10.40 3.29 -12.62
N LEU A 106 -9.63 2.40 -13.26
CA LEU A 106 -9.96 0.99 -13.35
C LEU A 106 -9.33 0.26 -12.17
N MET A 107 -10.14 -0.43 -11.38
CA MET A 107 -9.71 -1.35 -10.35
C MET A 107 -9.85 -2.79 -10.86
N ALA A 108 -8.88 -3.63 -10.55
CA ALA A 108 -8.93 -5.06 -10.84
C ALA A 108 -8.29 -5.86 -9.68
N ARG A 109 -8.70 -7.12 -9.51
CA ARG A 109 -8.25 -7.98 -8.41
C ARG A 109 -7.75 -9.33 -8.89
N ARG A 110 -6.76 -9.87 -8.20
CA ARG A 110 -6.22 -11.22 -8.39
C ARG A 110 -5.84 -11.79 -7.03
N GLY A 111 -6.68 -12.68 -6.50
CA GLY A 111 -6.52 -13.21 -5.15
C GLY A 111 -6.45 -12.09 -4.10
N GLY A 112 -5.46 -12.13 -3.21
CA GLY A 112 -5.23 -11.11 -2.18
C GLY A 112 -4.59 -9.80 -2.67
N THR A 113 -4.45 -9.60 -3.98
CA THR A 113 -3.82 -8.43 -4.59
C THR A 113 -4.82 -7.65 -5.44
N SER A 114 -4.70 -6.33 -5.46
CA SER A 114 -5.49 -5.47 -6.34
C SER A 114 -4.64 -4.38 -6.97
N VAL A 115 -5.05 -3.96 -8.16
CA VAL A 115 -4.44 -2.84 -8.89
C VAL A 115 -5.49 -1.78 -9.12
N ARG A 116 -5.09 -0.52 -9.05
CA ARG A 116 -5.88 0.63 -9.43
C ARG A 116 -5.09 1.46 -10.42
N VAL A 117 -5.56 1.52 -11.65
CA VAL A 117 -4.98 2.30 -12.74
C VAL A 117 -5.80 3.57 -12.89
N ALA A 118 -5.19 4.73 -12.66
CA ALA A 118 -5.82 6.02 -12.87
C ALA A 118 -5.79 6.36 -14.37
N ILE A 119 -6.97 6.52 -14.96
CA ILE A 119 -7.21 6.78 -16.39
C ILE A 119 -7.76 8.21 -16.50
N PRO A 120 -6.90 9.24 -16.55
CA PRO A 120 -7.36 10.62 -16.64
C PRO A 120 -8.09 10.87 -17.98
N ARG A 121 -9.13 11.72 -17.97
CA ARG A 121 -9.91 12.09 -19.18
C ARG A 121 -9.06 12.71 -20.30
N ARG A 122 -7.93 13.30 -19.96
CA ARG A 122 -6.90 13.77 -20.90
C ARG A 122 -5.64 12.97 -20.63
N SER A 123 -5.35 12.00 -21.50
CA SER A 123 -4.21 11.12 -21.34
C SER A 123 -2.94 11.81 -21.86
N PHE A 124 -1.98 12.04 -20.96
CA PHE A 124 -0.63 12.46 -21.30
C PHE A 124 0.30 11.26 -21.15
N GLY A 125 0.27 10.34 -22.12
CA GLY A 125 1.29 9.29 -22.35
C GLY A 125 1.39 8.16 -21.32
N LYS A 126 1.00 8.37 -20.06
CA LYS A 126 1.14 7.41 -18.96
C LYS A 126 -0.03 7.42 -17.98
N TYR A 127 -0.30 6.27 -17.38
CA TYR A 127 -1.23 6.11 -16.26
C TYR A 127 -0.48 5.90 -14.96
N LYS A 128 -1.00 6.49 -13.87
CA LYS A 128 -0.53 6.19 -12.51
C LYS A 128 -1.17 4.89 -12.06
N VAL A 129 -0.38 3.99 -11.48
CA VAL A 129 -0.86 2.72 -10.97
C VAL A 129 -0.57 2.62 -9.48
N MET A 130 -1.59 2.20 -8.72
CA MET A 130 -1.46 1.82 -7.33
C MET A 130 -1.64 0.30 -7.21
N ILE A 131 -0.68 -0.38 -6.63
CA ILE A 131 -0.67 -1.83 -6.41
C ILE A 131 -0.84 -2.07 -4.92
N PHE A 132 -1.81 -2.89 -4.56
CA PHE A 132 -2.18 -3.23 -3.19
C PHE A 132 -1.98 -4.72 -2.99
N THR A 133 -1.02 -5.12 -2.17
CA THR A 133 -0.66 -6.53 -1.96
C THR A 133 -0.16 -6.75 -0.54
N LYS A 134 0.26 -7.95 -0.16
CA LYS A 134 0.89 -8.23 1.14
C LYS A 134 2.39 -8.48 1.04
N ASP A 135 2.93 -8.48 -0.18
CA ASP A 135 4.28 -8.91 -0.47
C ASP A 135 4.94 -7.97 -1.50
N LEU A 136 6.18 -7.57 -1.24
CA LEU A 136 6.89 -6.59 -2.07
C LEU A 136 7.28 -7.19 -3.43
N GLU A 137 7.65 -8.46 -3.48
CA GLU A 137 8.02 -9.13 -4.73
C GLU A 137 6.82 -9.24 -5.67
N THR A 138 5.63 -9.53 -5.13
CA THR A 138 4.36 -9.50 -5.87
C THR A 138 4.11 -8.11 -6.45
N ALA A 139 4.39 -7.03 -5.71
CA ALA A 139 4.25 -5.67 -6.22
C ALA A 139 5.21 -5.39 -7.39
N LYS A 140 6.47 -5.84 -7.30
CA LYS A 140 7.47 -5.73 -8.38
C LYS A 140 7.06 -6.51 -9.61
N GLN A 141 6.65 -7.77 -9.46
CA GLN A 141 6.19 -8.61 -10.57
C GLN A 141 5.00 -7.99 -11.32
N ILE A 142 4.04 -7.43 -10.58
CA ILE A 142 2.90 -6.74 -11.19
C ILE A 142 3.35 -5.47 -11.89
N HIS A 143 4.23 -4.70 -11.28
CA HIS A 143 4.78 -3.50 -11.93
C HIS A 143 5.50 -3.85 -13.24
N ASP A 144 6.34 -4.87 -13.25
CA ASP A 144 7.09 -5.29 -14.43
C ASP A 144 6.19 -5.85 -15.52
N LEU A 145 5.14 -6.58 -15.13
CA LEU A 145 4.08 -6.98 -16.04
C LEU A 145 3.44 -5.74 -16.67
N LEU A 146 3.02 -4.76 -15.88
CA LEU A 146 2.37 -3.53 -16.35
C LEU A 146 3.29 -2.66 -17.24
N GLN A 147 4.62 -2.76 -17.11
CA GLN A 147 5.56 -2.11 -18.05
C GLN A 147 5.57 -2.78 -19.42
N LYS A 148 5.32 -4.09 -19.48
CA LYS A 148 5.30 -4.89 -20.72
C LYS A 148 3.95 -4.83 -21.45
N LEU A 149 2.92 -4.36 -20.75
CA LEU A 149 1.63 -4.00 -21.33
C LEU A 149 1.80 -2.64 -22.02
#